data_AF-A0A5C9DXX5-F1
#
_entry.id   AF-A0A5C9DXX5-F1
#
_cell.length_a   1.000
_cell.length_b   1.000
_cell.length_c   1.000
_cell.angle_alpha   90.00
_cell.angle_beta   90.00
_cell.angle_gamma   90.00
#
_symmetry.space_group_name_H-M   'P 1'
#
loop_
_entity.id
_entity.type
_entity.pdbx_description
1 polymer ?
#
loop_
_entity_poly.entity_id
_entity_poly.type
_entity_poly.pdbx_seq_one_letter_code
_entity_poly.pdbx_strand_id
1 'polypeptide(L)'
;MEQIRQIGNSTLSKEYYPNPENKRTVNILLEVSMPIIMFSILSLGISIIMLLYAVLMMRGVFGAKSRSDEALNREKILIPDSIAREITSDNILKFLGSLLTEDEVRIIISLAKAIITDRGNSIEENRAGLRNKYQISSESGVAQRSVYDKGGPIDRLVEVGIITKIEAEKKTGGQKYLYSLSKESYIIAPLIAVLESNEE
;
A
#
# COMPACT_ATOMS: atom_id res chain seq x y z
N MET A 1 -83.51 10.81 -45.47
CA MET A 1 -83.27 10.83 -44.01
C MET A 1 -83.69 9.48 -43.48
N GLU A 2 -82.99 8.99 -42.45
CA GLU A 2 -83.11 7.68 -41.79
C GLU A 2 -82.29 6.53 -42.39
N GLN A 3 -81.62 5.81 -41.46
CA GLN A 3 -80.63 4.74 -41.63
C GLN A 3 -79.25 5.30 -42.06
N ILE A 4 -78.29 5.50 -41.15
CA ILE A 4 -77.51 4.46 -40.49
C ILE A 4 -77.02 5.00 -39.13
N ARG A 5 -77.60 4.47 -38.05
CA ARG A 5 -77.14 4.70 -36.67
C ARG A 5 -77.36 3.38 -35.93
N GLN A 6 -76.38 2.47 -36.00
CA GLN A 6 -76.15 1.34 -35.07
C GLN A 6 -75.15 0.34 -35.68
N ILE A 7 -73.86 0.62 -35.51
CA ILE A 7 -72.81 -0.41 -35.40
C ILE A 7 -72.04 0.08 -34.17
N GLY A 8 -72.29 -0.38 -32.96
CA GLY A 8 -72.33 -1.79 -32.58
C GLY A 8 -71.16 -2.01 -31.62
N ASN A 9 -71.24 -1.36 -30.46
CA ASN A 9 -70.40 -1.65 -29.29
C ASN A 9 -70.65 -3.11 -28.88
N SER A 10 -69.87 -4.07 -29.38
CA SER A 10 -69.92 -5.44 -28.87
C SER A 10 -68.64 -6.23 -29.18
N THR A 11 -67.47 -5.67 -28.89
CA THR A 11 -66.30 -6.49 -28.58
C THR A 11 -66.19 -6.57 -27.06
N LEU A 12 -67.13 -7.34 -26.51
CA LEU A 12 -67.08 -7.86 -25.16
C LEU A 12 -65.69 -8.46 -24.92
N SER A 13 -65.02 -7.89 -23.91
CA SER A 13 -64.04 -8.56 -23.07
C SER A 13 -64.34 -10.05 -22.96
N LYS A 14 -63.64 -10.88 -23.74
CA LYS A 14 -63.44 -12.27 -23.36
C LYS A 14 -62.51 -12.22 -22.18
N GLU A 15 -63.08 -12.17 -20.99
CA GLU A 15 -62.36 -12.49 -19.75
C GLU A 15 -61.71 -13.84 -19.96
N TYR A 16 -60.39 -13.80 -20.16
CA TYR A 16 -59.55 -14.96 -20.28
C TYR A 16 -59.48 -15.58 -18.90
N TYR A 17 -60.51 -16.33 -18.52
CA TYR A 17 -60.46 -17.14 -17.30
C TYR A 17 -59.44 -18.25 -17.56
N PRO A 18 -58.26 -18.23 -16.92
CA PRO A 18 -57.29 -19.28 -17.12
C PRO A 18 -57.91 -20.58 -16.63
N ASN A 19 -57.91 -21.60 -17.50
CA ASN A 19 -58.28 -22.97 -17.17
C ASN A 19 -57.68 -23.33 -15.79
N PRO A 20 -58.46 -23.83 -14.82
CA PRO A 20 -57.95 -24.17 -13.49
C PRO A 20 -56.73 -25.11 -13.53
N GLU A 21 -56.59 -25.95 -14.56
CA GLU A 21 -55.40 -26.77 -14.78
C GLU A 21 -54.15 -25.93 -15.10
N ASN A 22 -54.30 -24.83 -15.85
CA ASN A 22 -53.20 -23.91 -16.12
C ASN A 22 -52.75 -23.15 -14.86
N LYS A 23 -53.66 -22.85 -13.92
CA LYS A 23 -53.27 -22.22 -12.64
C LYS A 23 -52.33 -23.12 -11.84
N ARG A 24 -52.58 -24.43 -11.80
CA ARG A 24 -51.74 -25.38 -11.08
C ARG A 24 -50.35 -25.49 -11.70
N THR A 25 -50.27 -25.56 -13.03
CA THR A 25 -48.99 -25.62 -13.77
C THR A 25 -48.17 -24.34 -13.58
N VAL A 26 -48.80 -23.17 -13.60
CA VAL A 26 -48.12 -21.88 -13.38
C VAL A 26 -47.60 -21.77 -11.94
N ASN A 27 -48.36 -22.21 -10.94
CA ASN A 27 -47.91 -22.19 -9.55
C ASN A 27 -46.71 -23.11 -9.31
N ILE A 28 -46.71 -24.32 -9.88
CA ILE A 28 -45.57 -25.25 -9.79
C ILE A 28 -44.33 -24.64 -10.47
N LEU A 29 -44.51 -24.00 -11.63
CA LEU A 29 -43.40 -23.33 -12.33
C LEU A 29 -42.81 -22.18 -11.49
N LEU A 30 -43.65 -21.40 -10.80
CA LEU A 30 -43.22 -20.34 -9.89
C LEU A 30 -42.50 -20.88 -8.65
N GLU A 31 -43.02 -21.94 -8.03
CA GLU A 31 -42.40 -22.58 -6.86
C GLU A 31 -41.02 -23.16 -7.18
N VAL A 32 -40.82 -23.72 -8.37
CA VAL A 32 -39.54 -24.28 -8.79
C VAL A 32 -38.56 -23.21 -9.25
N SER A 33 -39.04 -22.15 -9.92
CA SER A 33 -38.16 -21.09 -10.45
C SER A 33 -37.73 -20.06 -9.40
N MET A 34 -38.54 -19.79 -8.38
CA MET A 34 -38.20 -18.80 -7.35
C MET A 34 -36.89 -19.10 -6.60
N PRO A 35 -36.62 -20.33 -6.13
CA PRO A 35 -35.36 -20.65 -5.45
C PRO A 35 -34.14 -20.47 -6.36
N ILE A 36 -34.27 -20.81 -7.64
CA ILE A 36 -33.21 -20.66 -8.64
C ILE A 36 -32.88 -19.17 -8.82
N ILE A 37 -33.92 -18.34 -9.01
CA ILE A 37 -33.76 -16.89 -9.16
C ILE A 37 -33.15 -16.28 -7.89
N MET A 38 -33.62 -16.68 -6.71
CA MET A 38 -33.08 -16.21 -5.42
C MET A 38 -31.60 -16.57 -5.26
N PHE A 39 -31.21 -17.79 -5.62
CA PHE A 39 -29.81 -18.23 -5.57
C PHE A 39 -28.93 -17.44 -6.54
N SER A 40 -29.41 -17.20 -7.76
CA SER A 40 -28.69 -16.39 -8.75
C SER A 40 -28.46 -14.95 -8.25
N ILE A 41 -29.48 -14.31 -7.68
CA ILE A 41 -29.36 -12.95 -7.13
C ILE A 41 -28.36 -12.93 -5.96
N LEU A 42 -28.41 -13.92 -5.07
CA LEU A 42 -27.49 -14.01 -3.94
C LEU A 42 -26.03 -14.19 -4.42
N SER A 43 -25.81 -15.06 -5.41
CA SER A 43 -24.48 -15.30 -5.97
C SER A 43 -23.89 -14.03 -6.61
N LEU A 44 -24.71 -13.26 -7.33
CA LEU A 44 -24.31 -12.00 -7.94
C LEU A 44 -23.94 -10.95 -6.88
N GLY A 45 -24.71 -10.88 -5.79
CA GLY A 45 -24.43 -10.00 -4.67
C GLY A 45 -23.06 -10.28 -4.03
N ILE A 46 -22.72 -11.56 -3.82
CA ILE A 46 -21.42 -11.97 -3.27
C ILE A 46 -20.29 -11.57 -4.22
N SER A 47 -20.44 -11.78 -5.53
CA SER A 47 -19.43 -11.39 -6.51
C SER A 47 -19.17 -9.87 -6.53
N ILE A 48 -20.22 -9.05 -6.41
CA ILE A 48 -20.10 -7.58 -6.34
C ILE A 48 -19.35 -7.16 -5.07
N ILE A 49 -19.67 -7.76 -3.91
CA ILE A 49 -18.99 -7.46 -2.65
C ILE A 49 -17.50 -7.83 -2.73
N MET A 50 -17.17 -9.00 -3.30
CA MET A 50 -15.78 -9.42 -3.48
C MET A 50 -15.01 -8.49 -4.43
N LEU A 51 -15.66 -8.02 -5.50
CA LEU A 51 -15.07 -7.04 -6.41
C LEU A 51 -14.81 -5.69 -5.71
N LEU A 52 -15.78 -5.20 -4.93
CA LEU A 52 -15.62 -3.97 -4.15
C LEU A 52 -14.50 -4.10 -3.12
N TYR A 53 -14.42 -5.24 -2.42
CA TYR A 53 -13.36 -5.52 -1.48
C TYR A 53 -11.98 -5.54 -2.15
N ALA A 54 -11.86 -6.19 -3.32
CA ALA A 54 -10.63 -6.18 -4.10
C ALA A 54 -10.22 -4.75 -4.54
N VAL A 55 -11.18 -3.92 -4.96
CA VAL A 55 -10.93 -2.52 -5.33
C VAL A 55 -10.47 -1.69 -4.13
N LEU A 56 -11.08 -1.88 -2.96
CA LEU A 56 -10.68 -1.20 -1.72
C LEU A 56 -9.27 -1.61 -1.29
N MET A 57 -8.95 -2.91 -1.35
CA MET A 57 -7.61 -3.43 -1.05
C MET A 57 -6.56 -2.89 -2.03
N MET A 58 -6.88 -2.84 -3.32
CA MET A 58 -6.00 -2.22 -4.31
C MET A 58 -5.79 -0.73 -4.02
N ARG A 59 -6.84 0.03 -3.68
CA ARG A 59 -6.70 1.45 -3.32
C ARG A 59 -5.83 1.68 -2.09
N GLY A 60 -5.91 0.82 -1.06
CA GLY A 60 -5.03 0.91 0.11
C GLY A 60 -3.55 0.69 -0.25
N VAL A 61 -3.27 -0.30 -1.10
CA VAL A 61 -1.90 -0.63 -1.53
C VAL A 61 -1.32 0.43 -2.48
N PHE A 62 -2.13 0.94 -3.42
CA PHE A 62 -1.68 1.97 -4.38
C PHE A 62 -1.64 3.38 -3.79
N GLY A 63 -2.55 3.71 -2.85
CA GLY A 63 -2.59 5.02 -2.19
C GLY A 63 -1.36 5.29 -1.33
N ALA A 64 -0.86 4.28 -0.61
CA ALA A 64 0.39 4.38 0.15
C ALA A 64 1.62 4.56 -0.76
N LYS A 65 1.61 3.95 -1.95
CA LYS A 65 2.69 4.08 -2.94
C LYS A 65 2.71 5.48 -3.58
N SER A 66 1.55 6.01 -3.99
CA SER A 66 1.49 7.31 -4.69
C SER A 66 1.84 8.53 -3.82
N ARG A 67 1.51 8.51 -2.52
CA ARG A 67 1.87 9.61 -1.60
C ARG A 67 3.38 9.71 -1.38
N SER A 68 4.09 8.58 -1.40
CA SER A 68 5.54 8.53 -1.31
C SER A 68 6.17 9.12 -2.57
N ASP A 69 5.74 8.67 -3.76
CA ASP A 69 6.32 9.11 -5.04
C ASP A 69 6.08 10.61 -5.32
N GLU A 70 4.95 11.18 -4.90
CA GLU A 70 4.60 12.59 -5.16
C GLU A 70 5.26 13.57 -4.16
N ALA A 71 5.52 13.14 -2.92
CA ALA A 71 6.28 13.91 -1.93
C ALA A 71 7.80 13.90 -2.19
N LEU A 72 8.30 12.84 -2.83
CA LEU A 72 9.74 12.64 -3.08
C LEU A 72 10.27 13.31 -4.36
N ASN A 73 9.38 13.75 -5.26
CA ASN A 73 9.75 14.39 -6.52
C ASN A 73 10.01 15.91 -6.41
N ARG A 74 9.97 16.50 -5.21
CA ARG A 74 10.14 17.94 -4.98
C ARG A 74 11.32 18.22 -4.06
N GLU A 75 12.42 18.65 -4.67
CA GLU A 75 13.54 19.32 -4.03
C GLU A 75 14.27 18.47 -2.97
N LYS A 76 15.54 18.78 -2.71
CA LYS A 76 16.26 18.25 -1.54
C LYS A 76 15.32 18.38 -0.34
N ILE A 77 15.02 17.29 0.37
CA ILE A 77 14.20 17.32 1.59
C ILE A 77 14.88 18.31 2.56
N LEU A 78 14.43 19.55 2.51
CA LEU A 78 14.93 20.64 3.33
C LEU A 78 14.26 20.46 4.69
N ILE A 79 15.07 20.32 5.73
CA ILE A 79 14.57 20.26 7.10
C ILE A 79 13.90 21.61 7.37
N PRO A 80 12.61 21.64 7.72
CA PRO A 80 11.94 22.88 8.11
C PRO A 80 12.72 23.59 9.23
N ASP A 81 12.85 24.92 9.15
CA ASP A 81 13.56 25.73 10.14
C ASP A 81 13.08 25.49 11.58
N SER A 82 11.81 25.10 11.76
CA SER A 82 11.25 24.74 13.05
C SER A 82 11.89 23.49 13.67
N ILE A 83 12.22 22.48 12.85
CA ILE A 83 12.89 21.25 13.29
C ILE A 83 14.39 21.51 13.51
N ALA A 84 14.99 22.37 12.68
CA ALA A 84 16.41 22.73 12.83
C ALA A 84 16.72 23.46 14.15
N ARG A 85 15.74 24.15 14.76
CA ARG A 85 15.90 24.89 16.03
C ARG A 85 15.72 24.01 17.27
N GLU A 86 14.95 22.94 17.18
CA GLU A 86 14.70 21.98 18.28
C GLU A 86 14.87 20.55 17.76
N ILE A 87 16.13 20.16 17.54
CA ILE A 87 16.51 18.82 17.11
C ILE A 87 16.35 17.85 18.30
N THR A 88 15.17 17.28 18.44
CA THR A 88 14.89 16.17 19.39
C THR A 88 14.64 14.87 18.62
N SER A 89 14.81 13.74 19.29
CA SER A 89 14.46 12.40 18.78
C SER A 89 13.03 12.33 18.27
N ASP A 90 12.09 12.81 19.08
CA ASP A 90 10.68 12.78 18.71
C ASP A 90 10.38 13.64 17.48
N ASN A 91 11.01 14.82 17.37
CA ASN A 91 10.78 15.72 16.23
C ASN A 91 11.36 15.15 14.93
N ILE A 92 12.56 14.57 14.95
CA ILE A 92 13.16 13.96 13.76
C ILE A 92 12.38 12.72 13.33
N LEU A 93 12.03 11.85 14.27
CA LEU A 93 11.28 10.63 13.96
C LEU A 93 9.89 10.95 13.41
N LYS A 94 9.21 11.94 13.99
CA LYS A 94 7.91 12.42 13.50
C LYS A 94 8.02 13.05 12.12
N PHE A 95 9.09 13.81 11.85
CA PHE A 95 9.36 14.36 10.53
C PHE A 95 9.58 13.25 9.49
N LEU A 96 10.46 12.29 9.78
CA LEU A 96 10.71 11.15 8.90
C LEU A 96 9.43 10.34 8.65
N GLY A 97 8.64 10.06 9.69
CA GLY A 97 7.37 9.33 9.57
C GLY A 97 6.28 10.09 8.81
N SER A 98 6.42 11.41 8.61
CA SER A 98 5.50 12.18 7.77
C SER A 98 5.82 12.09 6.27
N LEU A 99 7.06 11.72 5.92
CA LEU A 99 7.57 11.66 4.55
C LEU A 99 7.78 10.24 4.06
N LEU A 100 8.12 9.33 4.97
CA LEU A 100 8.56 7.98 4.68
C LEU A 100 7.61 6.96 5.30
N THR A 101 7.59 5.77 4.71
CA THR A 101 6.88 4.61 5.25
C THR A 101 7.58 4.09 6.52
N GLU A 102 6.83 3.36 7.34
CA GLU A 102 7.37 2.77 8.58
C GLU A 102 8.61 1.87 8.31
N ASP A 103 8.56 1.02 7.29
CA ASP A 103 9.68 0.17 6.89
C ASP A 103 10.93 1.00 6.54
N GLU A 104 10.75 2.12 5.83
CA GLU A 104 11.86 3.01 5.45
C GLU A 104 12.47 3.70 6.67
N VAL A 105 11.64 4.20 7.58
CA VAL A 105 12.09 4.81 8.83
C VAL A 105 12.88 3.78 9.65
N ARG A 106 12.38 2.55 9.77
CA ARG A 106 13.08 1.45 10.48
C ARG A 106 14.43 1.11 9.86
N ILE A 107 14.52 1.08 8.52
CA ILE A 107 15.78 0.85 7.81
C ILE A 107 16.77 1.99 8.08
N ILE A 108 16.34 3.24 7.98
CA ILE A 108 17.20 4.41 8.25
C ILE A 108 17.74 4.36 9.69
N ILE A 109 16.88 4.11 10.67
CA ILE A 109 17.28 3.99 12.08
C ILE A 109 18.28 2.84 12.26
N SER A 110 18.04 1.67 11.65
CA SER A 110 18.98 0.54 11.76
C SER A 110 20.36 0.87 11.20
N LEU A 111 20.42 1.57 10.05
CA LEU A 111 21.69 1.97 9.45
C LEU A 111 22.39 3.06 10.27
N ALA A 112 21.64 3.97 10.89
CA ALA A 112 22.21 4.98 11.79
C ALA A 112 22.83 4.33 13.03
N LYS A 113 22.13 3.37 13.66
CA LYS A 113 22.66 2.57 14.77
C LYS A 113 23.89 1.75 14.38
N ALA A 114 23.90 1.19 13.18
CA ALA A 114 25.06 0.50 12.63
C ALA A 114 26.28 1.42 12.52
N ILE A 115 26.11 2.68 12.09
CA ILE A 115 27.21 3.67 12.05
C ILE A 115 27.76 3.94 13.45
N ILE A 116 26.88 4.17 14.43
CA ILE A 116 27.25 4.46 15.83
C ILE A 116 28.05 3.27 16.40
N THR A 117 27.52 2.06 16.21
CA THR A 117 28.15 0.82 16.66
C THR A 117 29.52 0.61 15.99
N ASP A 118 29.61 0.82 14.67
CA ASP A 118 30.85 0.62 13.91
C ASP A 118 31.93 1.65 14.31
N ARG A 119 31.54 2.90 14.62
CA ARG A 119 32.42 3.94 15.15
C ARG A 119 32.98 3.57 16.52
N GLY A 120 32.13 3.07 17.43
CA GLY A 120 32.55 2.56 18.73
C GLY A 120 33.55 1.41 18.63
N ASN A 121 33.44 0.60 17.57
CA ASN A 121 34.35 -0.52 17.29
C ASN A 121 35.61 -0.12 16.49
N SER A 122 35.87 1.18 16.30
CA SER A 122 37.04 1.68 15.55
C SER A 122 37.14 1.17 14.10
N ILE A 123 36.00 0.89 13.46
CA ILE A 123 35.96 0.57 12.02
C ILE A 123 36.28 1.84 11.22
N GLU A 124 37.01 1.70 10.11
CA GLU A 124 37.34 2.84 9.23
C GLU A 124 36.07 3.63 8.85
N GLU A 125 36.15 4.96 8.90
CA GLU A 125 34.98 5.85 8.73
C GLU A 125 34.32 5.74 7.33
N ASN A 126 35.08 5.28 6.33
CA ASN A 126 34.60 4.97 4.98
C ASN A 126 33.81 3.65 4.90
N ARG A 127 33.92 2.79 5.91
CA ARG A 127 33.29 1.47 6.01
C ARG A 127 32.20 1.38 7.06
N ALA A 128 32.14 2.34 7.99
CA ALA A 128 31.12 2.41 9.00
C ALA A 128 29.69 2.47 8.40
N GLY A 129 28.79 1.64 8.93
CA GLY A 129 27.39 1.59 8.52
C GLY A 129 27.11 0.82 7.24
N LEU A 130 28.12 0.24 6.58
CA LEU A 130 27.89 -0.58 5.39
C LEU A 130 27.18 -1.88 5.77
N ARG A 131 26.00 -2.11 5.19
CA ARG A 131 25.19 -3.32 5.40
C ARG A 131 24.66 -3.86 4.08
N ASN A 132 24.60 -5.18 3.93
CA ASN A 132 23.89 -5.82 2.82
C ASN A 132 22.38 -5.95 3.12
N LYS A 133 21.57 -6.31 2.12
CA LYS A 133 20.10 -6.45 2.29
C LYS A 133 19.71 -7.45 3.39
N TYR A 134 20.49 -8.51 3.61
CA TYR A 134 20.23 -9.48 4.68
C TYR A 134 20.43 -8.87 6.06
N GLN A 135 21.56 -8.19 6.28
CA GLN A 135 21.85 -7.50 7.54
C GLN A 135 20.79 -6.44 7.83
N ILE A 136 20.41 -5.64 6.82
CA ILE A 136 19.36 -4.62 6.96
C ILE A 136 18.04 -5.26 7.40
N SER A 137 17.61 -6.35 6.76
CA SER A 137 16.37 -7.05 7.16
C SER A 137 16.44 -7.56 8.59
N SER A 138 17.58 -8.14 8.98
CA SER A 138 17.79 -8.67 10.33
C SER A 138 17.83 -7.58 11.40
N GLU A 139 18.52 -6.48 11.15
CA GLU A 139 18.76 -5.39 12.12
C GLU A 139 17.56 -4.45 12.24
N SER A 140 16.89 -4.13 11.12
CA SER A 140 15.69 -3.29 11.12
C SER A 140 14.43 -4.05 11.57
N GLY A 141 14.45 -5.38 11.46
CA GLY A 141 13.28 -6.26 11.61
C GLY A 141 12.23 -6.10 10.50
N VAL A 142 12.58 -5.43 9.39
CA VAL A 142 11.72 -5.35 8.20
C VAL A 142 11.76 -6.69 7.48
N ALA A 143 10.59 -7.16 7.05
CA ALA A 143 10.46 -8.47 6.40
C ALA A 143 11.39 -8.59 5.19
N GLN A 144 12.13 -9.70 5.11
CA GLN A 144 13.10 -9.94 4.03
C GLN A 144 12.46 -9.79 2.64
N ARG A 145 11.22 -10.24 2.47
CA ARG A 145 10.47 -10.06 1.22
C ARG A 145 10.33 -8.59 0.82
N SER A 146 10.06 -7.69 1.77
CA SER A 146 9.95 -6.24 1.54
C SER A 146 11.29 -5.63 1.14
N VAL A 147 12.36 -5.97 1.86
CA VAL A 147 13.73 -5.48 1.62
C VAL A 147 14.26 -5.88 0.23
N TYR A 148 13.92 -7.09 -0.23
CA TYR A 148 14.37 -7.65 -1.50
C TYR A 148 13.45 -7.29 -2.67
N ASP A 149 12.28 -6.70 -2.42
CA ASP A 149 11.34 -6.35 -3.49
C ASP A 149 11.90 -5.26 -4.41
N LYS A 150 11.57 -5.35 -5.70
CA LYS A 150 11.99 -4.35 -6.69
C LYS A 150 11.11 -3.11 -6.53
N GLY A 151 11.73 -1.95 -6.29
CA GLY A 151 10.98 -0.74 -5.90
C GLY A 151 10.43 -0.82 -4.48
N GLY A 152 10.99 -1.72 -3.66
CA GLY A 152 10.76 -1.76 -2.22
C GLY A 152 11.46 -0.63 -1.47
N PRO A 153 11.40 -0.64 -0.12
CA PRO A 153 11.91 0.43 0.74
C PRO A 153 13.36 0.84 0.45
N ILE A 154 14.27 -0.13 0.25
CA ILE A 154 15.69 0.18 -0.05
C ILE A 154 15.83 0.91 -1.38
N ASP A 155 15.15 0.42 -2.43
CA ASP A 155 15.30 0.98 -3.76
C ASP A 155 14.77 2.43 -3.79
N ARG A 156 13.64 2.69 -3.10
CA ARG A 156 13.11 4.05 -2.93
C ARG A 156 14.06 4.94 -2.13
N LEU A 157 14.60 4.45 -1.01
CA LEU A 157 15.57 5.21 -0.21
C LEU A 157 16.86 5.55 -0.97
N VAL A 158 17.26 4.71 -1.93
CA VAL A 158 18.37 4.99 -2.86
C VAL A 158 17.99 6.05 -3.89
N GLU A 159 16.80 5.94 -4.48
CA GLU A 159 16.29 6.90 -5.48
C GLU A 159 16.22 8.33 -4.93
N VAL A 160 15.88 8.46 -3.66
CA VAL A 160 15.72 9.77 -2.99
C VAL A 160 17.02 10.29 -2.35
N GLY A 161 18.11 9.55 -2.51
CA GLY A 161 19.45 9.97 -2.04
C GLY A 161 19.66 9.88 -0.52
N ILE A 162 18.77 9.20 0.22
CA ILE A 162 18.95 8.96 1.66
C ILE A 162 19.95 7.82 1.90
N ILE A 163 19.92 6.78 1.06
CA ILE A 163 20.86 5.65 1.10
C ILE A 163 21.75 5.69 -0.14
N THR A 164 23.05 5.45 0.05
CA THR A 164 23.99 5.20 -1.04
C THR A 164 24.17 3.70 -1.25
N LYS A 165 24.18 3.28 -2.52
CA LYS A 165 24.43 1.89 -2.92
C LYS A 165 25.86 1.76 -3.47
N ILE A 166 26.65 0.87 -2.89
CA ILE A 166 28.07 0.67 -3.21
C ILE A 166 28.29 -0.77 -3.64
N GLU A 167 29.15 -0.99 -4.65
CA GLU A 167 29.54 -2.34 -5.07
C GLU A 167 30.52 -2.94 -4.06
N ALA A 168 30.26 -4.16 -3.61
CA ALA A 168 31.11 -4.83 -2.64
C ALA A 168 32.43 -5.28 -3.30
N GLU A 169 33.58 -4.99 -2.68
CA GLU A 169 34.91 -5.44 -3.16
C GLU A 169 34.99 -6.96 -3.34
N LYS A 170 34.26 -7.71 -2.50
CA LYS A 170 34.09 -9.16 -2.58
C LYS A 170 32.62 -9.50 -2.33
N LYS A 171 32.12 -10.56 -2.94
CA LYS A 171 30.75 -11.05 -2.74
C LYS A 171 30.56 -11.56 -1.31
N THR A 172 30.27 -10.67 -0.37
CA THR A 172 29.95 -11.02 1.02
C THR A 172 28.58 -11.69 1.05
N GLY A 173 28.54 -13.00 1.33
CA GLY A 173 27.29 -13.76 1.36
C GLY A 173 26.56 -13.82 -0.01
N GLY A 174 27.31 -13.74 -1.12
CA GLY A 174 26.73 -13.75 -2.47
C GLY A 174 26.06 -12.45 -2.91
N GLN A 175 26.02 -11.43 -2.04
CA GLN A 175 25.44 -10.12 -2.33
C GLN A 175 26.45 -9.26 -3.09
N LYS A 176 25.99 -8.58 -4.15
CA LYS A 176 26.82 -7.70 -4.98
C LYS A 176 26.96 -6.29 -4.40
N TYR A 177 26.00 -5.86 -3.58
CA TYR A 177 25.89 -4.46 -3.15
C TYR A 177 25.80 -4.34 -1.63
N LEU A 178 26.42 -3.28 -1.12
CA LEU A 178 26.30 -2.77 0.23
C LEU A 178 25.55 -1.43 0.20
N TYR A 179 24.91 -1.10 1.30
CA TYR A 179 24.11 0.10 1.47
C TYR A 179 24.55 0.79 2.76
N SER A 180 24.59 2.12 2.73
CA SER A 180 24.84 2.96 3.92
C SER A 180 24.06 4.27 3.78
N LEU A 181 23.92 5.01 4.87
CA LEU A 181 23.30 6.33 4.84
C LEU A 181 24.18 7.30 4.03
N SER A 182 23.55 8.10 3.18
CA SER A 182 24.23 9.08 2.36
C SER A 182 24.81 10.20 3.21
N LYS A 183 26.12 10.45 3.07
CA LYS A 183 26.79 11.58 3.72
C LYS A 183 26.29 12.94 3.23
N GLU A 184 25.64 12.98 2.06
CA GLU A 184 25.09 14.20 1.46
C GLU A 184 23.68 14.52 1.97
N SER A 185 23.05 13.61 2.70
CA SER A 185 21.69 13.78 3.18
C SER A 185 21.65 14.60 4.48
N TYR A 186 21.01 15.77 4.41
CA TYR A 186 20.95 16.74 5.51
C TYR A 186 20.27 16.22 6.79
N ILE A 187 19.44 15.17 6.67
CA ILE A 187 18.74 14.55 7.80
C ILE A 187 19.60 13.57 8.60
N ILE A 188 20.70 13.07 8.03
CA ILE A 188 21.46 11.95 8.61
C ILE A 188 22.32 12.37 9.78
N ALA A 189 23.08 13.45 9.66
CA ALA A 189 23.94 13.91 10.75
C ALA A 189 23.13 14.30 12.01
N PRO A 190 22.03 15.06 11.92
CA PRO A 190 21.15 15.31 13.06
C PRO A 190 20.57 14.03 13.67
N LEU A 191 20.13 13.08 12.83
CA LEU A 191 19.59 11.81 13.30
C LEU A 191 20.63 11.02 14.10
N ILE A 192 21.86 10.91 13.60
CA ILE A 192 22.94 10.19 14.29
C ILE A 192 23.24 10.87 15.63
N ALA A 193 23.42 12.19 15.66
CA ALA A 193 23.72 12.92 16.89
C ALA A 193 22.64 12.71 17.97
N VAL A 194 21.37 12.70 17.55
CA VAL A 194 20.25 12.43 18.44
C VAL A 194 20.23 10.99 18.93
N LEU A 195 20.49 10.01 18.07
CA LEU A 195 20.56 8.62 18.50
C LEU A 195 21.74 8.38 19.45
N GLU A 196 22.91 8.97 19.19
CA GLU A 196 24.08 8.91 20.08
C GLU A 196 23.74 9.49 21.47
N SER A 197 23.04 10.62 21.54
CA SER A 197 22.64 11.23 22.82
C SER A 197 21.64 10.44 23.66
N ASN A 198 20.93 9.48 23.07
CA ASN A 198 19.96 8.63 23.77
C ASN A 198 20.55 7.29 24.24
N GLU A 199 21.80 6.97 23.85
CA GLU A 199 22.51 5.76 24.30
C GLU A 199 23.39 6.00 25.54
N GLU A 200 23.59 7.28 25.94
CA GLU A 200 24.23 7.68 27.21
C GLU A 200 23.23 7.73 28.39
#